data_AF-A0A7V1U7W4-F1
#
_entry.id   AF-A0A7V1U7W4-F1
#
_cell.length_a   1.000
_cell.length_b   1.000
_cell.length_c   1.000
_cell.angle_alpha   90.00
_cell.angle_beta   90.00
_cell.angle_gamma   90.00
#
_symmetry.space_group_name_H-M   'P 1'
#
loop_
_entity.id
_entity.type
_entity.pdbx_description
1 polymer ?
#
loop_
_entity_poly.entity_id
_entity_poly.type
_entity_poly.pdbx_seq_one_letter_code
_entity_poly.pdbx_strand_id
1 'polypeptide(L)'
;MGRGRHARRARVPFAVPAGFLVALTVGVLAWRLLEERAGRAGGAARPARPTATLTRRPSPGPSPPAATPSPSPTPGPINTAFPGLTTFRGNATRTYYGEGPVPRRPVVLWRYPPEGSMCMRSTAGGETKLWCGTGWTGQPNVIEHPDGTLEVRFGAYDGRYHFLDGRTGEPLGPDLATGDLAKGSATSDPDGYPLYYAGSRDDLFRIVALDREAPTVLWTLDGETSVPDPVWNDDWDGAALVVDDHLFVGGENSWFYAVRLHRGYDRRGRVRVRPEVVAAVPGFDDELLRALGDTDVSIEGSVAFHDGVVYFANSGGLVQGWDVSDVLAGGDRVRRVFRFWVGDDVDATVVIDEEGFLYVAAELQ
;
A
#
# COMPACT_ATOMS: atom_id res chain seq x y z
N MET A 1 54.96 -12.58 -34.66
CA MET A 1 54.39 -13.86 -35.12
C MET A 1 54.43 -14.85 -33.98
N GLY A 2 53.28 -15.22 -33.41
CA GLY A 2 53.18 -16.23 -32.34
C GLY A 2 51.71 -16.50 -32.03
N ARG A 3 51.23 -17.67 -32.46
CA ARG A 3 49.83 -18.10 -32.50
C ARG A 3 49.22 -18.34 -31.11
N GLY A 4 47.92 -18.06 -31.01
CA GLY A 4 47.11 -18.20 -29.78
C GLY A 4 46.94 -19.63 -29.26
N ARG A 5 46.60 -19.71 -27.98
CA ARG A 5 46.17 -20.93 -27.28
C ARG A 5 44.74 -20.73 -26.77
N HIS A 6 43.80 -21.45 -27.35
CA HIS A 6 42.46 -21.64 -26.80
C HIS A 6 42.53 -22.56 -25.57
N ALA A 7 41.98 -22.12 -24.43
CA ALA A 7 41.72 -22.97 -23.28
C ALA A 7 40.46 -23.82 -23.53
N ARG A 8 40.59 -25.15 -23.36
CA ARG A 8 39.48 -26.12 -23.45
C ARG A 8 38.62 -26.04 -22.17
N ARG A 9 37.30 -25.84 -22.31
CA ARG A 9 36.30 -26.09 -21.26
C ARG A 9 36.27 -27.58 -20.92
N ALA A 10 36.40 -27.92 -19.63
CA ALA A 10 36.15 -29.25 -19.11
C ALA A 10 34.64 -29.57 -19.18
N ARG A 11 34.28 -30.71 -19.78
CA ARG A 11 32.91 -31.25 -19.78
C ARG A 11 32.70 -32.01 -18.48
N VAL A 12 31.77 -31.54 -17.64
CA VAL A 12 31.26 -32.32 -16.51
C VAL A 12 30.29 -33.37 -17.05
N PRO A 13 30.44 -34.66 -16.72
CA PRO A 13 29.52 -35.69 -17.18
C PRO A 13 28.13 -35.49 -16.52
N PHE A 14 27.09 -35.60 -17.35
CA PHE A 14 25.66 -35.37 -17.07
C PHE A 14 25.06 -36.29 -15.97
N ALA A 15 25.86 -37.14 -15.33
CA ALA A 15 25.43 -38.12 -14.34
C ALA A 15 25.45 -37.60 -12.88
N VAL A 16 26.16 -36.50 -12.60
CA VAL A 16 26.28 -35.95 -11.23
C VAL A 16 25.06 -35.09 -10.80
N PRO A 17 24.44 -34.23 -11.65
CA PRO A 17 23.29 -33.44 -11.22
C PRO A 17 21.99 -34.26 -11.08
N ALA A 18 21.84 -35.37 -11.81
CA ALA A 18 20.65 -36.22 -11.73
C ALA A 18 20.57 -37.02 -10.40
N GLY A 19 21.72 -37.42 -9.84
CA GLY A 19 21.77 -38.13 -8.56
C GLY A 19 21.38 -37.25 -7.36
N PHE A 20 21.72 -35.96 -7.40
CA PHE A 20 21.35 -35.00 -6.36
C PHE A 20 19.86 -34.68 -6.34
N LEU A 21 19.24 -34.54 -7.51
CA LEU A 21 17.79 -34.31 -7.65
C LEU A 21 16.97 -35.49 -7.12
N VAL A 22 17.37 -36.73 -7.42
CA VAL A 22 16.66 -37.93 -6.92
C VAL A 22 16.80 -38.08 -5.40
N ALA A 23 17.99 -37.83 -4.84
CA ALA A 23 18.21 -37.89 -3.39
C ALA A 23 17.40 -36.83 -2.61
N LEU A 24 17.27 -35.61 -3.16
CA LEU A 24 16.44 -34.54 -2.59
C LEU A 24 14.95 -34.89 -2.60
N THR A 25 14.42 -35.44 -3.71
CA THR A 25 13.01 -35.86 -3.78
C THR A 25 12.67 -37.00 -2.81
N VAL A 26 13.59 -37.97 -2.60
CA VAL A 26 13.39 -39.07 -1.65
C VAL A 26 13.46 -38.55 -0.20
N GLY A 27 14.34 -37.58 0.09
CA GLY A 27 14.43 -36.93 1.40
C GLY A 27 13.16 -36.16 1.79
N VAL A 28 12.57 -35.41 0.86
CA VAL A 28 11.33 -34.63 1.09
C VAL A 28 10.12 -35.55 1.28
N LEU A 29 10.01 -36.65 0.53
CA LEU A 29 8.94 -37.63 0.70
C LEU A 29 9.05 -38.38 2.03
N ALA A 30 10.27 -38.73 2.47
CA ALA A 30 10.49 -39.37 3.77
C ALA A 30 10.17 -38.43 4.94
N TRP A 31 10.47 -37.14 4.81
CA TRP A 31 10.11 -36.11 5.81
C TRP A 31 8.59 -35.94 5.96
N ARG A 32 7.85 -35.81 4.84
CA ARG A 32 6.38 -35.68 4.88
C ARG A 32 5.68 -36.90 5.48
N LEU A 33 6.19 -38.11 5.21
CA LEU A 33 5.66 -39.35 5.81
C LEU A 33 5.93 -39.47 7.32
N LEU A 34 6.98 -38.81 7.83
CA LEU A 34 7.27 -38.75 9.27
C LEU A 34 6.40 -37.70 9.98
N GLU A 35 6.12 -36.55 9.36
CA GLU A 35 5.19 -35.55 9.89
C GLU A 35 3.74 -36.08 9.99
N GLU A 36 3.27 -36.81 8.96
CA GLU A 36 1.93 -37.41 8.99
C GLU A 36 1.77 -38.50 10.07
N ARG A 37 2.86 -39.19 10.43
CA ARG A 37 2.86 -40.17 11.53
C ARG A 37 2.94 -39.52 12.92
N ALA A 38 3.58 -38.36 13.03
CA ALA A 38 3.63 -37.59 14.28
C ALA A 38 2.29 -36.92 14.60
N GLY A 39 1.51 -36.53 13.59
CA GLY A 39 0.19 -35.88 13.75
C GLY A 39 -0.95 -36.79 14.24
N ARG A 40 -0.77 -38.12 14.31
CA ARG A 40 -1.82 -39.08 14.70
C ARG A 40 -1.75 -39.55 16.16
N ALA A 41 -0.86 -38.99 16.99
CA ALA A 41 -0.72 -39.35 18.40
C ALA A 41 -0.98 -38.15 19.33
N GLY A 42 -2.20 -37.58 19.28
CA GLY A 42 -2.67 -36.55 20.21
C GLY A 42 -3.99 -36.98 20.84
N GLY A 43 -3.93 -37.56 22.03
CA GLY A 43 -5.08 -38.08 22.77
C GLY A 43 -6.08 -37.00 23.20
N ALA A 44 -7.37 -37.33 23.06
CA ALA A 44 -8.50 -36.50 23.43
C ALA A 44 -8.60 -36.27 24.95
N ALA A 45 -8.73 -35.01 25.37
CA ALA A 45 -9.14 -34.63 26.73
C ALA A 45 -10.48 -33.87 26.69
N ARG A 46 -11.42 -34.27 27.54
CA ARG A 46 -12.80 -33.73 27.67
C ARG A 46 -12.81 -32.29 28.19
N PRO A 47 -13.73 -31.42 27.73
CA PRO A 47 -13.85 -30.07 28.28
C PRO A 47 -14.62 -30.05 29.61
N ALA A 48 -14.10 -29.32 30.58
CA ALA A 48 -14.79 -28.97 31.83
C ALA A 48 -15.65 -27.71 31.63
N ARG A 49 -16.80 -27.68 32.32
CA ARG A 49 -17.85 -26.65 32.26
C ARG A 49 -17.38 -25.34 32.94
N PRO A 50 -17.59 -24.14 32.39
CA PRO A 50 -17.27 -22.90 33.09
C PRO A 50 -18.40 -22.46 34.04
N THR A 51 -18.00 -22.10 35.26
CA THR A 51 -18.83 -21.46 36.29
C THR A 51 -18.89 -19.96 36.03
N ALA A 52 -20.10 -19.39 35.89
CA ALA A 52 -20.30 -17.96 35.71
C ALA A 52 -19.97 -17.18 36.99
N THR A 53 -19.07 -16.20 36.88
CA THR A 53 -18.79 -15.20 37.93
C THR A 53 -19.28 -13.84 37.42
N LEU A 54 -20.23 -13.24 38.14
CA LEU A 54 -20.78 -11.92 37.83
C LEU A 54 -19.78 -10.82 38.18
N THR A 55 -19.21 -10.16 37.16
CA THR A 55 -18.39 -8.95 37.30
C THR A 55 -19.24 -7.69 37.16
N ARG A 56 -19.01 -6.77 38.10
CA ARG A 56 -19.72 -5.50 38.30
C ARG A 56 -19.42 -4.50 37.16
N ARG A 57 -20.48 -3.90 36.60
CA ARG A 57 -20.48 -2.90 35.51
C ARG A 57 -19.76 -1.59 35.93
N PRO A 58 -18.83 -1.03 35.13
CA PRO A 58 -18.37 0.36 35.32
C PRO A 58 -19.33 1.37 34.68
N SER A 59 -19.39 2.57 35.26
CA SER A 59 -20.19 3.72 34.79
C SER A 59 -19.75 4.22 33.39
N PRO A 60 -20.66 4.79 32.58
CA PRO A 60 -20.34 5.23 31.22
C PRO A 60 -19.57 6.55 31.24
N GLY A 61 -18.40 6.57 30.60
CA GLY A 61 -17.74 7.79 30.15
C GLY A 61 -18.46 8.40 28.93
N PRO A 62 -18.09 9.62 28.51
CA PRO A 62 -18.78 10.32 27.42
C PRO A 62 -18.72 9.50 26.13
N SER A 63 -19.87 9.32 25.49
CA SER A 63 -20.02 8.63 24.21
C SER A 63 -19.31 9.41 23.09
N PRO A 64 -18.67 8.72 22.12
CA PRO A 64 -18.21 9.37 20.90
C PRO A 64 -19.41 9.96 20.13
N PRO A 65 -19.21 11.01 19.32
CA PRO A 65 -20.27 11.55 18.49
C PRO A 65 -20.84 10.45 17.59
N ALA A 66 -22.16 10.46 17.39
CA ALA A 66 -22.86 9.55 16.49
C ALA A 66 -22.31 9.67 15.07
N ALA A 67 -22.20 8.54 14.36
CA ALA A 67 -21.80 8.48 12.96
C ALA A 67 -22.72 9.38 12.12
N THR A 68 -22.15 10.42 11.55
CA THR A 68 -22.75 11.28 10.53
C THR A 68 -22.98 10.43 9.28
N PRO A 69 -24.08 10.63 8.50
CA PRO A 69 -24.20 9.98 7.19
C PRO A 69 -22.96 10.28 6.34
N SER A 70 -22.41 9.25 5.69
CA SER A 70 -21.22 9.36 4.85
C SER A 70 -21.43 10.50 3.84
N PRO A 71 -20.57 11.53 3.83
CA PRO A 71 -20.71 12.64 2.90
C PRO A 71 -20.52 12.11 1.47
N SER A 72 -21.43 12.48 0.57
CA SER A 72 -21.18 12.33 -0.87
C SER A 72 -19.84 13.01 -1.21
N PRO A 73 -18.98 12.38 -2.03
CA PRO A 73 -17.68 12.95 -2.35
C PRO A 73 -17.87 14.35 -2.94
N THR A 74 -17.33 15.35 -2.27
CA THR A 74 -17.34 16.72 -2.77
C THR A 74 -16.12 16.89 -3.69
N PRO A 75 -16.20 17.65 -4.80
CA PRO A 75 -15.07 17.90 -5.71
C PRO A 75 -13.82 18.54 -5.07
N GLY A 76 -13.95 19.02 -3.83
CA GLY A 76 -12.87 19.64 -3.06
C GLY A 76 -11.93 18.63 -2.39
N PRO A 77 -10.93 19.14 -1.64
CA PRO A 77 -9.98 18.29 -0.91
C PRO A 77 -10.70 17.45 0.16
N ILE A 78 -10.19 16.24 0.40
CA ILE A 78 -10.70 15.35 1.46
C ILE A 78 -10.37 15.88 2.87
N ASN A 79 -9.27 16.62 3.01
CA ASN A 79 -8.88 17.29 4.24
C ASN A 79 -9.63 18.63 4.41
N THR A 80 -10.82 18.61 5.01
CA THR A 80 -11.62 19.84 5.19
C THR A 80 -11.23 20.67 6.42
N ALA A 81 -10.41 20.11 7.33
CA ALA A 81 -10.03 20.77 8.59
C ALA A 81 -8.78 21.65 8.48
N PHE A 82 -7.96 21.46 7.45
CA PHE A 82 -6.73 22.22 7.22
C PHE A 82 -6.41 22.32 5.72
N PRO A 83 -5.73 23.38 5.25
CA PRO A 83 -5.37 23.52 3.85
C PRO A 83 -4.30 22.49 3.41
N GLY A 84 -4.38 22.08 2.16
CA GLY A 84 -3.36 21.25 1.55
C GLY A 84 -3.88 20.12 0.67
N LEU A 85 -2.94 19.28 0.25
CA LEU A 85 -3.13 18.09 -0.56
C LEU A 85 -2.55 16.90 0.20
N THR A 86 -3.42 16.02 0.70
CA THR A 86 -3.03 14.92 1.60
C THR A 86 -2.96 13.55 0.95
N THR A 87 -3.40 13.39 -0.29
CA THR A 87 -3.32 12.11 -1.02
C THR A 87 -3.22 12.39 -2.51
N PHE A 88 -2.95 11.37 -3.33
CA PHE A 88 -2.93 11.51 -4.78
C PHE A 88 -4.25 12.07 -5.30
N ARG A 89 -4.18 13.16 -6.06
CA ARG A 89 -5.33 13.95 -6.54
C ARG A 89 -6.33 14.32 -5.44
N GLY A 90 -5.84 14.42 -4.20
CA GLY A 90 -6.36 15.14 -3.04
C GLY A 90 -7.78 14.88 -2.56
N ASN A 91 -8.55 14.02 -3.21
CA ASN A 91 -9.90 13.68 -2.79
C ASN A 91 -10.23 12.22 -3.08
N ALA A 92 -11.37 11.76 -2.56
CA ALA A 92 -11.81 10.38 -2.65
C ALA A 92 -12.00 9.91 -4.12
N THR A 93 -12.45 10.80 -4.99
CA THR A 93 -12.72 10.52 -6.41
C THR A 93 -11.51 10.74 -7.32
N ARG A 94 -10.37 11.15 -6.76
CA ARG A 94 -9.12 11.46 -7.48
C ARG A 94 -9.31 12.54 -8.56
N THR A 95 -10.15 13.53 -8.31
CA THR A 95 -10.45 14.66 -9.23
C THR A 95 -9.89 16.00 -8.80
N TYR A 96 -9.36 16.13 -7.58
CA TYR A 96 -8.80 17.38 -7.08
C TYR A 96 -7.29 17.50 -7.40
N TYR A 97 -6.80 18.68 -7.71
CA TYR A 97 -5.38 18.88 -8.05
C TYR A 97 -4.83 20.20 -7.49
N GLY A 98 -5.49 20.73 -6.46
CA GLY A 98 -5.19 22.04 -5.88
C GLY A 98 -6.13 23.14 -6.39
N GLU A 99 -6.02 24.32 -5.77
CA GLU A 99 -6.91 25.46 -6.01
C GLU A 99 -6.52 26.27 -7.24
N GLY A 100 -5.26 26.19 -7.65
CA GLY A 100 -4.71 26.98 -8.76
C GLY A 100 -4.81 28.50 -8.53
N PRO A 101 -4.69 29.30 -9.61
CA PRO A 101 -4.35 28.89 -10.96
C PRO A 101 -2.90 28.38 -11.04
N VAL A 102 -2.64 27.42 -11.93
CA VAL A 102 -1.26 27.02 -12.25
C VAL A 102 -0.51 28.23 -12.82
N PRO A 103 0.67 28.60 -12.29
CA PRO A 103 1.44 29.74 -12.79
C PRO A 103 1.78 29.56 -14.27
N ARG A 104 1.53 30.57 -15.11
CA ARG A 104 1.89 30.54 -16.54
C ARG A 104 3.40 30.57 -16.80
N ARG A 105 4.18 30.98 -15.81
CA ARG A 105 5.65 31.08 -15.85
C ARG A 105 6.19 30.58 -14.51
N PRO A 106 6.18 29.27 -14.26
CA PRO A 106 6.70 28.73 -13.02
C PRO A 106 8.20 29.05 -12.91
N VAL A 107 8.64 29.40 -11.71
CA VAL A 107 10.05 29.54 -11.37
C VAL A 107 10.39 28.48 -10.33
N VAL A 108 11.61 27.95 -10.40
CA VAL A 108 12.11 27.01 -9.39
C VAL A 108 12.44 27.81 -8.13
N LEU A 109 11.68 27.59 -7.06
CA LEU A 109 11.93 28.23 -5.76
C LEU A 109 13.10 27.56 -5.04
N TRP A 110 13.14 26.23 -5.08
CA TRP A 110 14.19 25.40 -4.48
C TRP A 110 14.30 24.06 -5.22
N ARG A 111 15.38 23.32 -4.96
CA ARG A 111 15.58 21.94 -5.43
C ARG A 111 16.02 21.08 -4.25
N TYR A 112 15.45 19.89 -4.17
CA TYR A 112 15.84 18.90 -3.17
C TYR A 112 16.21 17.58 -3.85
N PRO A 113 17.32 16.94 -3.44
CA PRO A 113 18.42 17.56 -2.69
C PRO A 113 19.07 18.69 -3.52
N PRO A 114 19.86 19.60 -2.89
CA PRO A 114 20.61 20.61 -3.64
C PRO A 114 21.54 20.01 -4.69
N GLU A 115 22.06 18.81 -4.42
CA GLU A 115 22.91 18.01 -5.31
C GLU A 115 22.48 16.54 -5.29
N GLY A 116 22.56 15.86 -6.44
CA GLY A 116 22.16 14.47 -6.60
C GLY A 116 20.70 14.31 -7.05
N SER A 117 20.23 13.06 -7.06
CA SER A 117 18.93 12.71 -7.65
C SER A 117 18.14 11.68 -6.83
N MET A 118 18.40 11.56 -5.52
CA MET A 118 17.74 10.57 -4.64
C MET A 118 17.77 9.15 -5.23
N CYS A 119 18.95 8.52 -5.21
CA CYS A 119 19.17 7.26 -5.91
C CYS A 119 19.53 6.09 -4.99
N MET A 120 19.05 4.90 -5.34
CA MET A 120 19.43 3.61 -4.76
C MET A 120 19.50 2.54 -5.86
N ARG A 121 20.33 1.53 -5.66
CA ARG A 121 20.32 0.32 -6.49
C ARG A 121 19.35 -0.69 -5.89
N SER A 122 18.40 -1.14 -6.69
CA SER A 122 17.42 -2.16 -6.29
C SER A 122 17.41 -3.30 -7.31
N THR A 123 17.07 -4.50 -6.85
CA THR A 123 17.03 -5.72 -7.68
C THR A 123 15.59 -6.18 -7.84
N ALA A 124 15.15 -6.37 -9.10
CA ALA A 124 13.85 -6.92 -9.45
C ALA A 124 14.05 -7.94 -10.58
N GLY A 125 13.38 -9.09 -10.54
CA GLY A 125 13.52 -10.13 -11.58
C GLY A 125 14.96 -10.61 -11.82
N GLY A 126 15.83 -10.54 -10.80
CA GLY A 126 17.25 -10.89 -10.91
C GLY A 126 18.14 -9.83 -11.57
N GLU A 127 17.61 -8.65 -11.91
CA GLU A 127 18.36 -7.53 -12.48
C GLU A 127 18.48 -6.37 -11.47
N THR A 128 19.71 -5.90 -11.22
CA THR A 128 19.96 -4.73 -10.36
C THR A 128 20.08 -3.45 -11.19
N LYS A 129 19.14 -2.52 -11.01
CA LYS A 129 19.14 -1.20 -11.68
C LYS A 129 19.37 -0.08 -10.67
N LEU A 130 19.93 1.04 -11.15
CA LEU A 130 19.97 2.29 -10.38
C LEU A 130 18.68 3.06 -10.67
N TRP A 131 17.93 3.38 -9.62
CA TRP A 131 16.71 4.18 -9.68
C TRP A 131 16.99 5.53 -9.02
N CYS A 132 16.46 6.61 -9.57
CA CYS A 132 16.67 7.98 -9.10
C CYS A 132 15.39 8.80 -9.23
N GLY A 133 15.08 9.61 -8.22
CA GLY A 133 13.93 10.50 -8.20
C GLY A 133 12.82 9.98 -7.31
N THR A 134 11.58 10.34 -7.62
CA THR A 134 10.39 9.93 -6.88
C THR A 134 9.66 8.79 -7.58
N GLY A 135 9.04 7.90 -6.81
CA GLY A 135 8.19 6.83 -7.32
C GLY A 135 6.91 7.31 -7.97
N TRP A 136 6.22 6.41 -8.66
CA TRP A 136 4.86 6.65 -9.15
C TRP A 136 3.92 6.94 -7.96
N THR A 137 3.10 7.99 -7.98
CA THR A 137 2.77 8.96 -9.04
C THR A 137 3.64 10.21 -9.05
N GLY A 138 4.57 10.34 -8.10
CA GLY A 138 5.49 11.47 -7.97
C GLY A 138 4.86 12.74 -7.38
N GLN A 139 3.57 12.71 -7.03
CA GLN A 139 2.91 13.83 -6.38
C GLN A 139 3.20 13.84 -4.87
N PRO A 140 3.85 14.89 -4.34
CA PRO A 140 4.04 15.01 -2.90
C PRO A 140 2.73 15.42 -2.21
N ASN A 141 2.62 15.14 -0.93
CA ASN A 141 1.65 15.85 -0.09
C ASN A 141 2.19 17.24 0.23
N VAL A 142 1.30 18.23 0.29
CA VAL A 142 1.62 19.62 0.65
C VAL A 142 0.62 20.06 1.70
N ILE A 143 1.08 20.34 2.92
CA ILE A 143 0.21 20.52 4.09
C ILE A 143 0.56 21.83 4.78
N GLU A 144 -0.44 22.64 5.09
CA GLU A 144 -0.27 23.83 5.92
C GLU A 144 -0.65 23.52 7.37
N HIS A 145 0.31 23.70 8.27
CA HIS A 145 0.12 23.51 9.72
C HIS A 145 -0.52 24.72 10.37
N PRO A 146 -1.16 24.57 11.55
CA PRO A 146 -1.77 25.69 12.28
C PRO A 146 -0.82 26.84 12.64
N ASP A 147 0.49 26.57 12.70
CA ASP A 147 1.53 27.58 12.95
C ASP A 147 2.02 28.31 11.68
N GLY A 148 1.46 27.97 10.52
CA GLY A 148 1.81 28.54 9.21
C GLY A 148 3.01 27.88 8.52
N THR A 149 3.55 26.80 9.10
CA THR A 149 4.55 25.96 8.43
C THR A 149 3.90 25.25 7.24
N LEU A 150 4.53 25.37 6.06
CA LEU A 150 4.15 24.60 4.88
C LEU A 150 5.07 23.39 4.83
N GLU A 151 4.53 22.17 4.88
CA GLU A 151 5.31 20.94 4.82
C GLU A 151 5.05 20.18 3.51
N VAL A 152 6.13 19.69 2.90
CA VAL A 152 6.10 18.82 1.72
C VAL A 152 6.57 17.42 2.14
N ARG A 153 5.75 16.40 1.85
CA ARG A 153 6.03 15.00 2.23
C ARG A 153 6.00 14.09 1.01
N PHE A 154 7.01 13.23 0.87
CA PHE A 154 7.10 12.29 -0.26
C PHE A 154 8.09 11.15 0.00
N GLY A 155 7.90 10.03 -0.69
CA GLY A 155 8.90 8.97 -0.82
C GLY A 155 9.79 9.15 -2.05
N ALA A 156 11.01 8.65 -1.98
CA ALA A 156 11.95 8.68 -3.08
C ALA A 156 12.75 7.37 -3.25
N TYR A 157 13.37 7.24 -4.43
CA TYR A 157 14.16 6.07 -4.81
C TYR A 157 15.51 5.98 -4.09
N ASP A 158 15.85 6.87 -3.16
CA ASP A 158 16.96 6.67 -2.22
C ASP A 158 16.57 5.84 -0.98
N GLY A 159 15.36 5.27 -0.97
CA GLY A 159 14.84 4.43 0.11
C GLY A 159 14.45 5.23 1.34
N ARG A 160 13.89 6.43 1.14
CA ARG A 160 13.51 7.34 2.23
C ARG A 160 12.16 8.00 2.00
N TYR A 161 11.45 8.25 3.11
CA TYR A 161 10.38 9.24 3.19
C TYR A 161 10.95 10.54 3.73
N HIS A 162 10.71 11.64 3.01
CA HIS A 162 11.23 12.97 3.29
C HIS A 162 10.13 13.92 3.77
N PHE A 163 10.53 14.87 4.62
CA PHE A 163 9.66 15.88 5.23
C PHE A 163 10.36 17.24 5.17
N LEU A 164 9.94 18.11 4.25
CA LEU A 164 10.62 19.36 3.93
C LEU A 164 9.76 20.59 4.21
N ASP A 165 10.40 21.72 4.48
CA ASP A 165 9.75 23.02 4.47
C ASP A 165 9.42 23.40 3.03
N GLY A 166 8.14 23.61 2.73
CA GLY A 166 7.66 23.88 1.38
C GLY A 166 8.07 25.25 0.83
N ARG A 167 8.55 26.18 1.66
CA ARG A 167 9.05 27.49 1.21
C ARG A 167 10.55 27.46 0.91
N THR A 168 11.33 26.65 1.64
CA THR A 168 12.80 26.65 1.51
C THR A 168 13.38 25.39 0.87
N GLY A 169 12.68 24.25 0.94
CA GLY A 169 13.18 22.94 0.54
C GLY A 169 14.13 22.30 1.57
N GLU A 170 14.30 22.92 2.74
CA GLU A 170 15.14 22.38 3.82
C GLU A 170 14.39 21.29 4.60
N PRO A 171 15.09 20.24 5.09
CA PRO A 171 14.46 19.24 5.95
C PRO A 171 13.89 19.84 7.23
N LEU A 172 12.64 19.48 7.56
CA LEU A 172 12.01 19.84 8.85
C LEU A 172 12.41 18.91 9.98
N GLY A 173 12.96 17.74 9.65
CA GLY A 173 13.37 16.71 10.59
C GLY A 173 14.10 15.57 9.89
N PRO A 174 14.40 14.47 10.60
CA PRO A 174 15.02 13.30 10.00
C PRO A 174 14.05 12.58 9.06
N ASP A 175 14.59 12.03 7.97
CA ASP A 175 13.87 11.12 7.08
C ASP A 175 13.52 9.80 7.78
N LEU A 176 12.54 9.07 7.23
CA LEU A 176 12.35 7.65 7.53
C LEU A 176 13.03 6.79 6.47
N ALA A 177 13.98 5.94 6.85
CA ALA A 177 14.59 4.98 5.93
C ALA A 177 13.73 3.71 5.78
N THR A 178 13.56 3.25 4.55
CA THR A 178 12.99 1.94 4.18
C THR A 178 14.12 0.96 3.82
N GLY A 179 13.77 -0.31 3.60
CA GLY A 179 14.69 -1.38 3.22
C GLY A 179 15.07 -1.38 1.74
N ASP A 180 14.26 -0.75 0.89
CA ASP A 180 14.46 -0.57 -0.54
C ASP A 180 13.69 0.70 -0.98
N LEU A 181 13.51 0.94 -2.30
CA LEU A 181 12.93 2.14 -2.88
C LEU A 181 11.62 2.55 -2.19
N ALA A 182 11.57 3.79 -1.67
CA ALA A 182 10.33 4.39 -1.18
C ALA A 182 9.47 4.88 -2.35
N LYS A 183 9.00 3.94 -3.17
CA LYS A 183 8.23 4.18 -4.40
C LYS A 183 6.78 4.60 -4.13
N GLY A 184 6.18 4.11 -3.03
CA GLY A 184 4.76 4.30 -2.73
C GLY A 184 4.34 5.76 -2.59
N SER A 185 3.22 6.09 -3.23
CA SER A 185 2.64 7.43 -3.18
C SER A 185 2.19 7.81 -1.77
N ALA A 186 2.56 9.02 -1.37
CA ALA A 186 2.28 9.55 -0.03
C ALA A 186 0.79 9.78 0.22
N THR A 187 0.32 9.37 1.40
CA THR A 187 -0.93 9.89 1.99
C THR A 187 -0.70 10.35 3.41
N SER A 188 -1.17 11.55 3.75
CA SER A 188 -1.23 12.08 5.10
C SER A 188 -2.66 12.01 5.60
N ASP A 189 -2.83 11.90 6.91
CA ASP A 189 -4.16 11.75 7.47
C ASP A 189 -5.04 12.98 7.20
N PRO A 190 -6.22 12.80 6.57
CA PRO A 190 -7.06 13.91 6.16
C PRO A 190 -7.78 14.58 7.33
N ASP A 191 -7.85 13.94 8.49
CA ASP A 191 -8.48 14.46 9.72
C ASP A 191 -7.48 15.21 10.62
N GLY A 192 -6.21 15.29 10.21
CA GLY A 192 -5.18 16.07 10.89
C GLY A 192 -4.43 15.30 11.98
N TYR A 193 -4.61 13.98 12.06
CA TYR A 193 -3.68 13.17 12.83
C TYR A 193 -2.26 13.30 12.24
N PRO A 194 -1.20 13.37 13.04
CA PRO A 194 0.18 13.44 12.56
C PRO A 194 0.65 12.06 12.08
N LEU A 195 -0.06 11.50 11.10
CA LEU A 195 0.15 10.20 10.49
C LEU A 195 0.43 10.34 9.00
N TYR A 196 1.31 9.47 8.53
CA TYR A 196 1.72 9.31 7.14
C TYR A 196 1.60 7.84 6.76
N TYR A 197 1.07 7.60 5.56
CA TYR A 197 0.73 6.30 5.00
C TYR A 197 1.42 6.18 3.64
N ALA A 198 2.31 5.20 3.52
CA ALA A 198 2.95 4.87 2.25
C ALA A 198 3.58 3.48 2.35
N GLY A 199 3.86 2.88 1.20
CA GLY A 199 4.68 1.68 1.12
C GLY A 199 6.00 1.89 0.38
N SER A 200 6.70 0.80 0.12
CA SER A 200 8.00 0.77 -0.53
C SER A 200 8.27 -0.61 -1.11
N ARG A 201 9.36 -0.74 -1.88
CA ARG A 201 9.82 -2.01 -2.46
C ARG A 201 10.55 -2.94 -1.48
N ASP A 202 10.34 -2.71 -0.20
CA ASP A 202 10.80 -3.62 0.85
C ASP A 202 9.62 -4.40 1.43
N ASP A 203 8.59 -4.57 0.60
CA ASP A 203 7.41 -5.39 0.82
C ASP A 203 6.45 -4.79 1.86
N LEU A 204 6.80 -3.65 2.48
CA LEU A 204 6.07 -3.10 3.61
C LEU A 204 5.30 -1.82 3.29
N PHE A 205 3.98 -1.86 3.48
CA PHE A 205 3.15 -0.67 3.69
C PHE A 205 3.22 -0.24 5.16
N ARG A 206 3.26 1.07 5.44
CA ARG A 206 3.49 1.61 6.79
C ARG A 206 2.43 2.62 7.20
N ILE A 207 2.12 2.60 8.49
CA ILE A 207 1.54 3.74 9.20
C ILE A 207 2.66 4.36 10.04
N VAL A 208 3.04 5.58 9.72
CA VAL A 208 4.14 6.33 10.33
C VAL A 208 3.58 7.50 11.11
N ALA A 209 4.06 7.71 12.33
CA ALA A 209 3.73 8.89 13.11
C ALA A 209 4.83 9.95 13.08
N LEU A 210 4.40 11.21 13.02
CA LEU A 210 5.24 12.39 12.77
C LEU A 210 5.30 13.37 13.97
N ASP A 211 4.61 13.09 15.07
CA ASP A 211 4.58 13.91 16.31
C ASP A 211 5.65 13.50 17.34
N ARG A 212 6.76 12.98 16.85
CA ARG A 212 7.88 12.43 17.63
C ARG A 212 9.18 13.07 17.14
N GLU A 213 10.26 12.88 17.88
CA GLU A 213 11.59 13.41 17.50
C GLU A 213 12.06 12.90 16.13
N ALA A 214 11.68 11.67 15.77
CA ALA A 214 11.88 11.12 14.44
C ALA A 214 10.61 10.38 13.99
N PRO A 215 10.33 10.34 12.67
CA PRO A 215 9.26 9.53 12.11
C PRO A 215 9.31 8.09 12.65
N THR A 216 8.19 7.59 13.17
CA THR A 216 8.15 6.28 13.83
C THR A 216 7.08 5.41 13.21
N VAL A 217 7.48 4.25 12.70
CA VAL A 217 6.53 3.22 12.23
C VAL A 217 5.71 2.71 13.41
N LEU A 218 4.38 2.83 13.31
CA LEU A 218 3.43 2.31 14.28
C LEU A 218 2.87 0.94 13.89
N TRP A 219 2.82 0.67 12.59
CA TRP A 219 2.28 -0.57 12.05
C TRP A 219 2.78 -0.80 10.61
N THR A 220 2.82 -2.07 10.21
CA THR A 220 3.21 -2.51 8.86
C THR A 220 2.24 -3.55 8.32
N LEU A 221 2.03 -3.53 7.00
CA LEU A 221 1.42 -4.63 6.23
C LEU A 221 2.44 -5.14 5.22
N ASP A 222 2.63 -6.44 5.17
CA ASP A 222 3.66 -7.09 4.36
C ASP A 222 3.01 -7.72 3.11
N GLY A 223 3.43 -7.29 1.91
CA GLY A 223 2.85 -7.70 0.63
C GLY A 223 3.04 -9.18 0.33
N GLU A 224 4.11 -9.78 0.83
CA GLU A 224 4.41 -11.20 0.61
C GLU A 224 3.59 -12.10 1.56
N THR A 225 3.34 -11.65 2.79
CA THR A 225 2.81 -12.53 3.86
C THR A 225 1.41 -12.19 4.36
N SER A 226 0.83 -11.07 3.92
CA SER A 226 -0.48 -10.61 4.41
C SER A 226 -1.68 -11.43 3.92
N VAL A 227 -1.49 -12.25 2.89
CA VAL A 227 -2.53 -13.03 2.20
C VAL A 227 -1.98 -14.41 1.81
N PRO A 228 -2.81 -15.44 1.62
CA PRO A 228 -2.33 -16.80 1.38
C PRO A 228 -1.76 -17.02 -0.02
N ASP A 229 -2.27 -16.30 -1.02
CA ASP A 229 -1.95 -16.50 -2.44
C ASP A 229 -1.74 -15.12 -3.12
N PRO A 230 -0.66 -14.38 -2.78
CA PRO A 230 -0.28 -13.20 -3.55
C PRO A 230 0.16 -13.60 -4.97
N VAL A 231 -0.06 -12.72 -5.95
CA VAL A 231 0.45 -12.90 -7.31
C VAL A 231 1.24 -11.66 -7.74
N TRP A 232 2.15 -11.84 -8.70
CA TRP A 232 3.07 -10.83 -9.22
C TRP A 232 4.22 -10.43 -8.28
N ASN A 233 4.06 -9.33 -7.54
CA ASN A 233 5.14 -8.65 -6.81
C ASN A 233 4.65 -8.25 -5.42
N ASP A 234 5.52 -7.88 -4.48
CA ASP A 234 5.16 -7.57 -3.08
C ASP A 234 5.29 -6.08 -2.72
N ASP A 235 5.56 -5.26 -3.74
CA ASP A 235 5.72 -3.81 -3.67
C ASP A 235 4.39 -3.06 -3.39
N TRP A 236 4.53 -1.75 -3.11
CA TRP A 236 3.42 -0.85 -2.78
C TRP A 236 3.56 0.50 -3.46
N ASP A 237 2.69 0.76 -4.43
CA ASP A 237 2.74 1.94 -5.30
C ASP A 237 1.64 2.96 -5.02
N GLY A 238 0.40 2.48 -4.97
CA GLY A 238 -0.78 3.33 -4.89
C GLY A 238 -0.84 4.16 -3.60
N ALA A 239 -1.36 5.38 -3.71
CA ALA A 239 -1.71 6.17 -2.54
C ALA A 239 -2.92 5.54 -1.86
N ALA A 240 -2.78 5.21 -0.57
CA ALA A 240 -3.90 4.80 0.24
C ALA A 240 -4.97 5.92 0.30
N LEU A 241 -6.22 5.53 0.51
CA LEU A 241 -7.32 6.46 0.74
C LEU A 241 -7.85 6.27 2.15
N VAL A 242 -7.93 7.35 2.92
CA VAL A 242 -8.55 7.34 4.24
C VAL A 242 -9.93 7.97 4.16
N VAL A 243 -10.97 7.20 4.53
CA VAL A 243 -12.35 7.65 4.65
C VAL A 243 -12.84 7.28 6.04
N ASP A 244 -13.22 8.29 6.82
CA ASP A 244 -13.47 8.13 8.26
C ASP A 244 -12.29 7.37 8.92
N ASP A 245 -12.53 6.39 9.79
CA ASP A 245 -11.48 5.58 10.45
C ASP A 245 -10.98 4.39 9.61
N HIS A 246 -11.20 4.39 8.30
CA HIS A 246 -10.82 3.30 7.40
C HIS A 246 -9.80 3.73 6.36
N LEU A 247 -8.79 2.89 6.14
CA LEU A 247 -7.80 3.01 5.09
C LEU A 247 -8.05 1.94 4.04
N PHE A 248 -8.01 2.36 2.77
CA PHE A 248 -8.18 1.50 1.60
C PHE A 248 -6.94 1.58 0.71
N VAL A 249 -6.37 0.45 0.31
CA VAL A 249 -5.14 0.39 -0.48
C VAL A 249 -5.09 -0.89 -1.31
N GLY A 250 -4.52 -0.80 -2.52
CA GLY A 250 -4.13 -1.95 -3.33
C GLY A 250 -2.62 -2.17 -3.23
N GLY A 251 -2.20 -3.44 -3.21
CA GLY A 251 -0.78 -3.81 -3.29
C GLY A 251 -0.43 -4.39 -4.66
N GLU A 252 0.85 -4.32 -5.04
CA GLU A 252 1.33 -4.99 -6.25
C GLU A 252 1.19 -6.52 -6.15
N ASN A 253 0.97 -7.02 -4.93
CA ASN A 253 0.64 -8.43 -4.66
C ASN A 253 -0.74 -8.84 -5.15
N SER A 254 -1.44 -7.90 -5.80
CA SER A 254 -2.73 -8.08 -6.44
C SER A 254 -3.88 -8.25 -5.47
N TRP A 255 -3.76 -7.70 -4.26
CA TRP A 255 -4.83 -7.69 -3.28
C TRP A 255 -5.24 -6.27 -2.89
N PHE A 256 -6.53 -6.09 -2.70
CA PHE A 256 -7.13 -4.89 -2.13
C PHE A 256 -7.38 -5.12 -0.63
N TYR A 257 -7.08 -4.11 0.18
CA TYR A 257 -7.22 -4.14 1.63
C TYR A 257 -8.13 -3.02 2.13
N ALA A 258 -8.99 -3.36 3.09
CA ALA A 258 -9.67 -2.43 3.95
C ALA A 258 -9.15 -2.59 5.39
N VAL A 259 -8.61 -1.51 5.95
CA VAL A 259 -7.97 -1.50 7.26
C VAL A 259 -8.69 -0.50 8.17
N ARG A 260 -9.22 -0.96 9.29
CA ARG A 260 -9.73 -0.07 10.34
C ARG A 260 -8.56 0.44 11.16
N LEU A 261 -8.38 1.74 11.26
CA LEU A 261 -7.16 2.35 11.81
C LEU A 261 -7.18 2.45 13.34
N HIS A 262 -8.35 2.67 13.93
CA HIS A 262 -8.51 2.93 15.35
C HIS A 262 -7.59 4.06 15.84
N ARG A 263 -7.62 5.19 15.12
CA ARG A 263 -6.78 6.36 15.41
C ARG A 263 -7.16 7.00 16.75
N GLY A 264 -6.18 7.60 17.42
CA GLY A 264 -6.41 8.37 18.63
C GLY A 264 -5.11 8.86 19.26
N TYR A 265 -5.22 9.46 20.44
CA TYR A 265 -4.06 9.96 21.19
C TYR A 265 -3.87 9.24 22.52
N ASP A 266 -2.62 8.95 22.87
CA ASP A 266 -2.23 8.42 24.17
C ASP A 266 -2.32 9.48 25.29
N ARG A 267 -2.02 9.06 26.53
CA ARG A 267 -2.08 9.96 27.71
C ARG A 267 -1.04 11.09 27.66
N ARG A 268 -0.04 11.00 26.78
CA ARG A 268 1.00 12.01 26.58
C ARG A 268 0.69 12.90 25.36
N GLY A 269 -0.47 12.72 24.72
CA GLY A 269 -0.86 13.47 23.54
C GLY A 269 -0.18 13.01 22.25
N ARG A 270 0.44 11.82 22.22
CA ARG A 270 1.02 11.25 20.99
C ARG A 270 0.01 10.39 20.25
N VAL A 271 0.02 10.46 18.92
CA VAL A 271 -0.84 9.65 18.07
C VAL A 271 -0.50 8.17 18.24
N ARG A 272 -1.57 7.37 18.28
CA ARG A 272 -1.55 5.91 18.28
C ARG A 272 -2.57 5.40 17.26
N VAL A 273 -2.32 4.20 16.78
CA VAL A 273 -3.25 3.43 15.95
C VAL A 273 -3.35 2.01 16.52
N ARG A 274 -4.42 1.30 16.20
CA ARG A 274 -4.53 -0.15 16.43
C ARG A 274 -5.13 -0.78 15.17
N PRO A 275 -4.35 -0.88 14.08
CA PRO A 275 -4.89 -1.26 12.79
C PRO A 275 -5.40 -2.70 12.78
N GLU A 276 -6.50 -2.93 12.08
CA GLU A 276 -7.10 -4.24 11.84
C GLU A 276 -7.47 -4.36 10.36
N VAL A 277 -6.92 -5.34 9.67
CA VAL A 277 -7.35 -5.68 8.30
C VAL A 277 -8.72 -6.35 8.42
N VAL A 278 -9.78 -5.62 8.08
CA VAL A 278 -11.17 -6.08 8.21
C VAL A 278 -11.68 -6.76 6.94
N ALA A 279 -11.09 -6.44 5.79
CA ALA A 279 -11.32 -7.17 4.55
C ALA A 279 -10.08 -7.17 3.67
N ALA A 280 -9.86 -8.27 2.96
CA ALA A 280 -8.89 -8.38 1.89
C ALA A 280 -9.51 -9.20 0.75
N VAL A 281 -9.41 -8.73 -0.49
CA VAL A 281 -9.96 -9.42 -1.66
C VAL A 281 -8.96 -9.40 -2.83
N PRO A 282 -8.92 -10.45 -3.65
CA PRO A 282 -8.06 -10.47 -4.82
C PRO A 282 -8.52 -9.44 -5.85
N GLY A 283 -7.55 -8.79 -6.46
CA GLY A 283 -7.66 -7.86 -7.57
C GLY A 283 -7.89 -8.54 -8.91
N PHE A 284 -8.06 -9.86 -8.95
CA PHE A 284 -8.19 -10.67 -10.14
C PHE A 284 -9.28 -11.74 -9.98
N ASP A 285 -9.69 -12.36 -11.09
CA ASP A 285 -10.55 -13.55 -11.09
C ASP A 285 -10.13 -14.55 -12.17
N ASP A 286 -10.59 -15.80 -12.07
CA ASP A 286 -10.20 -16.84 -13.02
C ASP A 286 -10.55 -16.52 -14.47
N GLU A 287 -11.57 -15.67 -14.70
CA GLU A 287 -11.93 -15.24 -16.04
C GLU A 287 -10.86 -14.31 -16.62
N LEU A 288 -10.37 -13.36 -15.83
CA LEU A 288 -9.23 -12.52 -16.21
C LEU A 288 -7.99 -13.37 -16.50
N LEU A 289 -7.58 -14.22 -15.54
CA LEU A 289 -6.33 -14.98 -15.68
C LEU A 289 -6.36 -15.92 -16.89
N ARG A 290 -7.52 -16.52 -17.21
CA ARG A 290 -7.68 -17.30 -18.44
C ARG A 290 -7.59 -16.46 -19.71
N ALA A 291 -8.06 -15.21 -19.67
CA ALA A 291 -8.02 -14.32 -20.82
C ALA A 291 -6.61 -13.83 -21.12
N LEU A 292 -5.81 -13.55 -20.07
CA LEU A 292 -4.40 -13.16 -20.18
C LEU A 292 -3.51 -14.35 -20.58
N GLY A 293 -3.76 -15.52 -19.98
CA GLY A 293 -2.90 -16.69 -20.15
C GLY A 293 -1.70 -16.72 -19.20
N ASP A 294 -1.65 -15.82 -18.21
CA ASP A 294 -0.67 -15.74 -17.13
C ASP A 294 -1.33 -15.32 -15.81
N THR A 295 -0.51 -15.08 -14.78
CA THR A 295 -0.93 -14.63 -13.45
C THR A 295 -0.28 -13.32 -13.05
N ASP A 296 0.29 -12.59 -14.01
CA ASP A 296 1.18 -11.46 -13.80
C ASP A 296 0.36 -10.17 -13.74
N VAL A 297 -0.43 -10.04 -12.67
CA VAL A 297 -1.34 -8.92 -12.45
C VAL A 297 -1.02 -8.22 -11.14
N SER A 298 -1.07 -6.89 -11.13
CA SER A 298 -0.65 -6.00 -10.04
C SER A 298 -1.69 -4.92 -9.79
N ILE A 299 -1.89 -4.45 -8.55
CA ILE A 299 -2.65 -3.21 -8.30
C ILE A 299 -1.66 -2.08 -7.98
N GLU A 300 -1.27 -1.33 -9.01
CA GLU A 300 -0.32 -0.20 -8.89
C GLU A 300 -1.05 1.13 -8.73
N GLY A 301 -2.27 1.21 -9.26
CA GLY A 301 -3.13 2.38 -9.18
C GLY A 301 -3.61 2.67 -7.75
N SER A 302 -3.79 3.96 -7.45
CA SER A 302 -4.45 4.38 -6.22
C SER A 302 -5.94 4.05 -6.28
N VAL A 303 -6.56 3.68 -5.17
CA VAL A 303 -8.00 3.40 -5.13
C VAL A 303 -8.81 4.70 -5.17
N ALA A 304 -9.96 4.70 -5.84
CA ALA A 304 -10.94 5.79 -5.81
C ALA A 304 -12.20 5.36 -5.07
N PHE A 305 -12.97 6.30 -4.53
CA PHE A 305 -14.17 6.02 -3.76
C PHE A 305 -15.31 6.94 -4.15
N HIS A 306 -16.50 6.36 -4.32
CA HIS A 306 -17.74 7.08 -4.57
C HIS A 306 -18.92 6.28 -4.01
N ASP A 307 -19.79 6.94 -3.24
CA ASP A 307 -21.05 6.39 -2.71
C ASP A 307 -20.96 4.98 -2.09
N GLY A 308 -19.96 4.77 -1.23
CA GLY A 308 -19.78 3.50 -0.52
C GLY A 308 -19.07 2.42 -1.33
N VAL A 309 -18.62 2.74 -2.55
CA VAL A 309 -17.91 1.80 -3.44
C VAL A 309 -16.48 2.27 -3.65
N VAL A 310 -15.52 1.35 -3.46
CA VAL A 310 -14.11 1.56 -3.80
C VAL A 310 -13.84 0.97 -5.18
N TYR A 311 -13.25 1.76 -6.06
CA TYR A 311 -12.87 1.40 -7.43
C TYR A 311 -11.36 1.38 -7.61
N PHE A 312 -10.89 0.39 -8.36
CA PHE A 312 -9.49 0.27 -8.76
C PHE A 312 -9.40 -0.61 -10.01
N ALA A 313 -8.22 -0.63 -10.62
CA ALA A 313 -7.88 -1.54 -11.70
C ALA A 313 -6.59 -2.28 -11.39
N ASN A 314 -6.27 -3.30 -12.17
CA ASN A 314 -5.00 -4.00 -12.11
C ASN A 314 -4.28 -3.94 -13.47
N SER A 315 -3.01 -4.33 -13.50
CA SER A 315 -2.18 -4.39 -14.72
C SER A 315 -2.64 -5.44 -15.74
N GLY A 316 -3.65 -6.25 -15.41
CA GLY A 316 -4.37 -7.10 -16.37
C GLY A 316 -5.55 -6.41 -17.07
N GLY A 317 -5.84 -5.15 -16.72
CA GLY A 317 -6.96 -4.36 -17.26
C GLY A 317 -8.31 -4.62 -16.60
N LEU A 318 -8.36 -5.31 -15.46
CA LEU A 318 -9.62 -5.57 -14.76
C LEU A 318 -9.98 -4.39 -13.85
N VAL A 319 -10.97 -3.61 -14.26
CA VAL A 319 -11.58 -2.56 -13.45
C VAL A 319 -12.66 -3.17 -12.56
N GLN A 320 -12.57 -2.90 -11.26
CA GLN A 320 -13.47 -3.45 -10.26
C GLN A 320 -14.02 -2.36 -9.35
N GLY A 321 -15.21 -2.60 -8.80
CA GLY A 321 -15.82 -1.78 -7.77
C GLY A 321 -16.35 -2.65 -6.65
N TRP A 322 -16.00 -2.31 -5.41
CA TRP A 322 -16.33 -3.06 -4.21
C TRP A 322 -17.13 -2.19 -3.24
N ASP A 323 -18.37 -2.59 -2.97
CA ASP A 323 -19.21 -1.98 -1.95
C ASP A 323 -18.62 -2.30 -0.57
N VAL A 324 -18.20 -1.25 0.12
CA VAL A 324 -17.56 -1.25 1.45
C VAL A 324 -18.47 -0.62 2.51
N SER A 325 -19.76 -0.45 2.22
CA SER A 325 -20.69 0.23 3.14
C SER A 325 -20.79 -0.46 4.50
N ASP A 326 -20.73 -1.79 4.54
CA ASP A 326 -20.72 -2.56 5.79
C ASP A 326 -19.42 -2.32 6.59
N VAL A 327 -18.26 -2.28 5.92
CA VAL A 327 -16.97 -1.92 6.54
C VAL A 327 -17.04 -0.53 7.17
N LEU A 328 -17.53 0.47 6.42
CA LEU A 328 -17.71 1.84 6.92
C LEU A 328 -18.65 1.90 8.13
N ALA A 329 -19.66 1.03 8.18
CA ALA A 329 -20.60 0.91 9.30
C ALA A 329 -20.06 0.12 10.51
N GLY A 330 -18.82 -0.36 10.47
CA GLY A 330 -18.21 -1.11 11.58
C GLY A 330 -18.11 -2.62 11.36
N GLY A 331 -18.64 -3.14 10.25
CA GLY A 331 -18.55 -4.55 9.85
C GLY A 331 -17.24 -4.90 9.13
N ASP A 332 -17.29 -6.01 8.39
CA ASP A 332 -16.16 -6.67 7.71
C ASP A 332 -16.52 -7.16 6.30
N ARG A 333 -17.76 -6.92 5.84
CA ARG A 333 -18.24 -7.45 4.57
C ARG A 333 -17.96 -6.49 3.43
N VAL A 334 -17.43 -7.02 2.34
CA VAL A 334 -17.29 -6.33 1.07
C VAL A 334 -17.96 -7.13 -0.04
N ARG A 335 -18.45 -6.45 -1.07
CA ARG A 335 -19.11 -7.09 -2.20
C ARG A 335 -18.71 -6.43 -3.51
N ARG A 336 -18.21 -7.22 -4.47
CA ARG A 336 -17.98 -6.74 -5.83
C ARG A 336 -19.30 -6.36 -6.49
N VAL A 337 -19.42 -5.10 -6.88
CA VAL A 337 -20.61 -4.50 -7.53
C VAL A 337 -20.33 -4.05 -8.96
N PHE A 338 -19.05 -3.92 -9.33
CA PHE A 338 -18.64 -3.55 -10.67
C PHE A 338 -17.49 -4.46 -11.12
N ARG A 339 -17.53 -4.87 -12.39
CA ARG A 339 -16.50 -5.64 -13.07
C ARG A 339 -16.52 -5.26 -14.54
N PHE A 340 -15.40 -4.77 -15.05
CA PHE A 340 -15.24 -4.46 -16.47
C PHE A 340 -13.79 -4.69 -16.87
N TRP A 341 -13.56 -5.43 -17.95
CA TRP A 341 -12.22 -5.69 -18.47
C TRP A 341 -11.95 -4.76 -19.66
N VAL A 342 -10.97 -3.86 -19.52
CA VAL A 342 -10.60 -2.90 -20.59
C VAL A 342 -9.58 -3.47 -21.58
N GLY A 343 -9.02 -4.64 -21.29
CA GLY A 343 -8.26 -5.46 -22.24
C GLY A 343 -6.74 -5.44 -22.07
N ASP A 344 -6.18 -4.38 -21.50
CA ASP A 344 -4.72 -4.17 -21.40
C ASP A 344 -4.39 -3.46 -20.08
N ASP A 345 -3.10 -3.26 -19.82
CA ASP A 345 -2.54 -2.73 -18.58
C ASP A 345 -3.20 -1.43 -18.11
N VAL A 346 -3.60 -1.39 -16.83
CA VAL A 346 -4.15 -0.21 -16.15
C VAL A 346 -3.39 0.02 -14.83
N ASP A 347 -2.16 0.48 -14.95
CA ASP A 347 -1.41 1.08 -13.83
C ASP A 347 -1.93 2.48 -13.43
N ALA A 348 -2.66 3.13 -14.35
CA ALA A 348 -3.23 4.44 -14.10
C ALA A 348 -4.37 4.37 -13.07
N THR A 349 -4.36 5.30 -12.11
CA THR A 349 -5.44 5.45 -11.13
C THR A 349 -6.77 5.78 -11.80
N VAL A 350 -7.82 5.04 -11.44
CA VAL A 350 -9.22 5.32 -11.83
C VAL A 350 -9.65 6.66 -11.24
N VAL A 351 -10.32 7.49 -12.03
CA VAL A 351 -10.88 8.78 -11.59
C VAL A 351 -12.40 8.76 -11.77
N ILE A 352 -13.13 9.37 -10.84
CA ILE A 352 -14.61 9.35 -10.81
C ILE A 352 -15.12 10.79 -10.88
N ASP A 353 -16.02 11.11 -11.81
CA ASP A 353 -16.65 12.43 -11.84
C ASP A 353 -17.83 12.55 -10.86
N GLU A 354 -18.46 13.72 -10.83
CA GLU A 354 -19.61 14.02 -9.96
C GLU A 354 -20.85 13.18 -10.29
N GLU A 355 -20.96 12.66 -11.52
CA GLU A 355 -22.08 11.81 -11.97
C GLU A 355 -21.81 10.32 -11.72
N GLY A 356 -20.61 9.96 -11.27
CA GLY A 356 -20.19 8.58 -11.01
C GLY A 356 -19.59 7.86 -12.22
N PHE A 357 -19.28 8.56 -13.31
CA PHE A 357 -18.57 7.95 -14.44
C PHE A 357 -17.11 7.66 -14.09
N LEU A 358 -16.66 6.48 -14.49
CA LEU A 358 -15.27 6.03 -14.32
C LEU A 358 -14.45 6.43 -15.56
N TYR A 359 -13.35 7.14 -15.32
CA TYR A 359 -12.33 7.44 -16.31
C TYR A 359 -11.14 6.53 -16.06
N VAL A 360 -10.88 5.64 -17.02
CA VAL A 360 -9.86 4.60 -16.95
C VAL A 360 -8.93 4.77 -18.15
N ALA A 361 -7.63 4.87 -17.91
CA ALA A 361 -6.62 4.94 -18.94
C ALA A 361 -5.87 3.61 -18.99
N ALA A 362 -6.02 2.87 -20.08
CA ALA A 362 -5.20 1.70 -20.35
C ALA A 362 -3.94 2.12 -21.10
N GLU A 363 -2.80 1.57 -20.73
CA GLU A 363 -1.63 1.55 -21.60
C GLU A 363 -1.93 0.63 -22.79
N LEU A 364 -1.54 1.05 -23.99
CA LEU A 364 -1.59 0.20 -25.17
C LEU A 364 -0.19 -0.38 -25.36
N GLN A 365 -0.01 -1.65 -25.03
CA GLN A 365 1.29 -2.34 -25.14
C GLN A 365 1.46 -3.12 -26.46
#